data_AF-A0A963Q7F8-F1
#
_entry.id   AF-A0A963Q7F8-F1
#
_cell.length_a   1.000
_cell.length_b   1.000
_cell.length_c   1.000
_cell.angle_alpha   90.00
_cell.angle_beta   90.00
_cell.angle_gamma   90.00
#
_symmetry.space_group_name_H-M   'P 1'
#
loop_
_entity.id
_entity.type
_entity.pdbx_description
1 polymer ?
#
loop_
_entity_poly.entity_id
_entity_poly.type
_entity_poly.pdbx_seq_one_letter_code
_entity_poly.pdbx_strand_id
1 'polypeptide(L)' 'VVSLVSRELEKTKEVAAKYGIGHVTTDLADSLALKEVDAVILCTPTQMHAAQSLACLKAGK' A
#
# COMPACT_ATOMS: atom_id res chain seq x y z
N VAL A 1 6.92 0.18 -8.51
CA VAL A 1 6.06 0.23 -7.30
C VAL A 1 6.52 1.41 -6.48
N VAL A 2 5.63 2.35 -6.16
CA VAL A 2 5.99 3.59 -5.44
C VAL A 2 5.86 3.45 -3.92
N SER A 3 4.94 2.62 -3.43
CA SER A 3 4.74 2.33 -2.01
C SER A 3 4.43 0.85 -1.78
N LEU A 4 4.92 0.29 -0.67
CA LEU A 4 4.59 -1.04 -0.19
C LEU A 4 3.96 -0.99 1.21
N VAL A 5 2.81 -1.65 1.37
CA VAL A 5 2.06 -1.68 2.64
C VAL A 5 1.94 -3.10 3.15
N SER A 6 2.31 -3.34 4.41
CA SER A 6 2.09 -4.61 5.09
C SER A 6 2.19 -4.42 6.62
N ARG A 7 1.75 -5.42 7.39
CA ARG A 7 1.59 -5.31 8.85
C ARG A 7 2.92 -5.29 9.63
N GLU A 8 3.94 -5.96 9.11
CA GLU A 8 5.24 -6.10 9.78
C GLU A 8 6.26 -5.17 9.13
N LEU A 9 6.48 -3.99 9.72
CA LEU A 9 7.27 -2.92 9.09
C LEU A 9 8.68 -3.38 8.70
N GLU A 10 9.42 -4.04 9.58
CA GLU A 10 10.82 -4.42 9.33
C GLU A 10 10.94 -5.46 8.19
N LYS A 11 10.11 -6.51 8.20
CA LYS A 11 10.04 -7.47 7.08
C LYS A 11 9.67 -6.80 5.77
N THR A 12 8.81 -5.78 5.83
CA THR A 12 8.36 -5.05 4.64
C THR A 12 9.48 -4.17 4.08
N LYS A 13 10.30 -3.55 4.95
CA LYS A 13 11.51 -2.80 4.56
C LYS A 13 12.53 -3.70 3.87
N GLU A 14 12.74 -4.92 4.35
CA GLU A 14 13.65 -5.89 3.70
C GLU A 14 13.22 -6.20 2.26
N VAL A 15 11.93 -6.45 2.05
CA VAL A 15 11.35 -6.68 0.72
C VAL A 15 11.45 -5.41 -0.14
N ALA A 16 11.10 -4.25 0.41
CA ALA A 16 11.20 -2.98 -0.30
C ALA A 16 12.63 -2.68 -0.75
N ALA A 17 13.63 -2.93 0.10
CA ALA A 17 15.05 -2.77 -0.24
C ALA A 17 15.46 -3.70 -1.39
N LYS A 18 15.01 -4.96 -1.37
CA LYS A 18 15.28 -5.93 -2.45
C LYS A 18 14.74 -5.48 -3.80
N TYR A 19 13.61 -4.78 -3.83
CA TYR A 19 12.94 -4.34 -5.06
C TYR A 19 13.09 -2.84 -5.36
N GLY A 20 13.88 -2.10 -4.58
CA GLY A 20 14.10 -0.66 -4.76
C GLY A 20 12.86 0.20 -4.55
N ILE A 21 11.96 -0.18 -3.63
CA ILE A 21 10.73 0.57 -3.32
C ILE A 21 11.04 1.62 -2.24
N GLY A 22 10.82 2.89 -2.57
CA GLY A 22 11.23 4.02 -1.72
C GLY A 22 10.32 4.29 -0.52
N HIS A 23 9.03 3.98 -0.60
CA HIS A 23 8.08 4.20 0.49
C HIS A 23 7.54 2.89 1.05
N VAL A 24 7.54 2.79 2.39
CA VAL A 24 7.00 1.65 3.13
C VAL A 24 6.22 2.15 4.33
N THR A 25 5.03 1.58 4.56
CA THR A 25 4.18 1.92 5.71
C THR A 25 3.39 0.69 6.16
N THR A 26 2.82 0.76 7.37
CA THR A 26 1.83 -0.20 7.87
C THR A 26 0.39 0.26 7.68
N ASP A 27 0.16 1.49 7.22
CA ASP A 27 -1.17 2.05 6.96
C ASP A 27 -1.40 2.28 5.45
N LEU A 28 -2.54 1.81 4.95
CA LEU A 28 -2.95 2.05 3.57
C LEU A 28 -3.19 3.54 3.31
N ALA A 29 -3.72 4.28 4.29
CA ALA A 29 -4.07 5.69 4.14
C ALA A 29 -2.85 6.56 3.79
N ASP A 30 -1.70 6.29 4.39
CA ASP A 30 -0.44 6.97 4.09
C ASP A 30 -0.04 6.83 2.61
N SER A 31 -0.23 5.64 2.05
CA SER A 31 0.06 5.39 0.63
C SER A 31 -0.93 6.09 -0.29
N LEU A 32 -2.21 6.11 0.06
CA LEU A 32 -3.24 6.76 -0.75
C LEU A 32 -3.09 8.28 -0.79
N ALA A 33 -2.47 8.88 0.23
CA ALA A 33 -2.16 10.31 0.27
C ALA A 33 -1.02 10.72 -0.70
N LEU A 34 -0.23 9.75 -1.20
CA LEU A 34 0.84 10.03 -2.15
C LEU A 34 0.26 10.40 -3.52
N LYS A 35 0.73 11.52 -4.07
CA LYS A 35 0.34 11.97 -5.42
C LYS A 35 0.85 11.04 -6.52
N GLU A 36 1.97 10.38 -6.27
CA GLU A 36 2.66 9.49 -7.22
C GLU A 36 2.03 8.08 -7.32
N VAL A 37 1.02 7.77 -6.49
CA VAL A 37 0.24 6.53 -6.61
C VAL A 37 -0.89 6.75 -7.61
N ASP A 38 -0.85 6.03 -8.73
CA ASP A 38 -1.92 6.07 -9.74
C ASP A 38 -2.92 4.91 -9.62
N ALA A 39 -2.49 3.78 -9.04
CA ALA A 39 -3.29 2.56 -8.89
C ALA A 39 -2.83 1.73 -7.69
N VAL A 40 -3.71 0.86 -7.17
CA VAL A 40 -3.44 0.01 -6.00
C VAL A 40 -3.77 -1.45 -6.28
N ILE A 41 -2.89 -2.36 -5.85
CA ILE A 41 -3.12 -3.81 -5.87
C ILE A 41 -3.35 -4.28 -4.43
N LEU A 42 -4.54 -4.81 -4.15
CA LEU A 42 -4.89 -5.34 -2.82
C LEU A 42 -4.63 -6.85 -2.76
N CYS A 43 -3.58 -7.22 -2.03
CA CYS A 43 -3.22 -8.61 -1.74
C CYS A 43 -3.44 -8.95 -0.26
N THR A 44 -4.38 -8.27 0.39
CA THR A 44 -4.73 -8.49 1.80
C THR A 44 -5.72 -9.67 1.94
N PRO A 45 -6.05 -10.12 3.15
CA PRO A 45 -7.14 -11.07 3.34
C PRO A 45 -8.45 -10.60 2.69
N THR A 46 -9.16 -11.50 1.99
CA THR A 46 -10.32 -11.19 1.15
C THR A 46 -11.39 -10.33 1.83
N GLN A 47 -11.63 -10.54 3.12
CA GLN A 47 -12.61 -9.78 3.89
C GLN A 47 -12.28 -8.28 4.02
N MET A 48 -11.02 -7.89 3.84
CA MET A 48 -10.57 -6.50 3.89
C MET A 48 -10.75 -5.77 2.55
N HIS A 49 -10.86 -6.50 1.45
CA HIS A 49 -10.87 -5.92 0.10
C HIS A 49 -11.99 -4.92 -0.10
N ALA A 50 -13.20 -5.19 0.38
CA ALA A 50 -14.33 -4.27 0.18
C ALA A 50 -14.06 -2.88 0.78
N ALA A 51 -13.58 -2.81 2.03
CA ALA A 51 -13.31 -1.56 2.71
C ALA A 51 -12.09 -0.83 2.10
N GLN A 52 -11.04 -1.58 1.75
CA GLN A 52 -9.82 -1.00 1.17
C GLN A 52 -10.01 -0.52 -0.26
N SER A 53 -10.75 -1.25 -1.09
CA SER A 53 -11.13 -0.81 -2.44
C SER A 53 -11.94 0.48 -2.37
N LEU A 54 -12.88 0.58 -1.42
CA LEU A 54 -13.64 1.82 -1.21
C LEU A 54 -12.72 2.99 -0.81
N ALA A 55 -11.70 2.75 0.02
CA ALA A 55 -10.72 3.77 0.36
C ALA A 55 -9.90 4.23 -0.86
N CYS A 56 -9.47 3.28 -1.71
CA CYS A 56 -8.75 3.60 -2.95
C CYS A 56 -9.60 4.45 -3.90
N LEU A 57 -10.86 4.04 -4.14
CA LEU A 57 -11.79 4.75 -5.00
C LEU A 57 -12.09 6.17 -4.47
N LYS A 58 -12.28 6.33 -3.15
CA LYS A 58 -12.47 7.64 -2.52
C LYS A 58 -11.24 8.54 -2.64
N ALA A 59 -10.04 7.96 -2.65
CA ALA A 59 -8.79 8.68 -2.87
C ALA A 59 -8.52 8.98 -4.36
N GLY A 60 -9.42 8.59 -5.27
CA GLY A 60 -9.28 8.80 -6.71
C GLY A 60 -8.18 7.95 -7.34
N LYS A 61 -7.91 6.78 -6.74
CA LYS A 61 -6.94 5.77 -7.23
C LYS A 61 -7.64 4.60 -7.90
#